data_AF-A0A533U6B8-F1
#
_entry.id   AF-A0A533U6B8-F1
#
_cell.length_a   1.000
_cell.length_b   1.000
_cell.length_c   1.000
_cell.angle_alpha   90.00
_cell.angle_beta   90.00
_cell.angle_gamma   90.00
#
_symmetry.space_group_name_H-M   'P 1'
#
loop_
_entity.id
_entity.type
_entity.pdbx_description
1 polymer ?
#
loop_
_entity_poly.entity_id
_entity_poly.type
_entity_poly.pdbx_seq_one_letter_code
_entity_poly.pdbx_strand_id
1 'polypeptide(L)'
;MSRDSMILSDRDIKENIKSGKIKIEPFDIETQVSPIGVDLRLSRSFRIFKVNTRSHIDLSVKNFEPDTDLIFVPEGNSFIVHPGEFVLGMTVEKVELPNDLMAHIDGRSSLGRLGIIVHSTSGHVDPGYKGNLTLEISNIGKLPVGLIPGMRFCSLIFQMLSSEAEKSYQGKYIGTETPGTSKINEEFK
;
A
#
# COMPACT_ATOMS: atom_id res chain seq x y z
N MET A 1 -19.40 -25.78 -9.00
CA MET A 1 -18.55 -25.00 -9.92
C MET A 1 -17.39 -24.50 -9.09
N SER A 2 -16.15 -24.91 -9.39
CA SER A 2 -14.99 -24.33 -8.71
C SER A 2 -15.02 -22.83 -8.98
N ARG A 3 -15.00 -22.01 -7.92
CA ARG A 3 -14.70 -20.59 -8.07
C ARG A 3 -13.20 -20.53 -8.34
N ASP A 4 -12.81 -20.87 -9.57
CA ASP A 4 -11.48 -20.58 -10.05
C ASP A 4 -11.28 -19.08 -9.83
N SER A 5 -10.28 -18.73 -9.03
CA SER A 5 -9.97 -17.38 -8.57
C SER A 5 -10.19 -16.31 -9.66
N MET A 6 -11.32 -15.62 -9.62
CA MET A 6 -11.66 -14.58 -10.60
C MET A 6 -11.22 -13.21 -10.10
N ILE A 7 -10.54 -12.47 -10.98
CA ILE A 7 -10.28 -11.03 -10.81
C ILE A 7 -11.57 -10.27 -11.09
N LEU A 8 -11.89 -9.27 -10.28
CA LEU A 8 -13.08 -8.45 -10.47
C LEU A 8 -12.89 -7.48 -11.65
N SER A 9 -13.89 -7.43 -12.54
CA SER A 9 -13.97 -6.42 -13.60
C SER A 9 -14.33 -5.05 -13.04
N ASP A 10 -14.11 -3.97 -13.81
CA ASP A 10 -14.57 -2.62 -13.47
C ASP A 10 -16.05 -2.56 -13.07
N ARG A 11 -16.91 -3.29 -13.78
CA ARG A 11 -18.33 -3.42 -13.47
C ARG A 11 -18.54 -4.02 -12.08
N ASP A 12 -17.92 -5.16 -11.81
CA ASP A 12 -18.07 -5.85 -10.53
C ASP A 12 -17.47 -5.05 -9.38
N ILE A 13 -16.32 -4.39 -9.60
CA ILE A 13 -15.71 -3.46 -8.65
C ILE A 13 -16.71 -2.36 -8.30
N LYS A 14 -17.31 -1.71 -9.30
CA LYS A 14 -18.30 -0.64 -9.09
C LYS A 14 -19.52 -1.14 -8.33
N GLU A 15 -20.02 -2.33 -8.64
CA GLU A 15 -21.15 -2.95 -7.94
C GLU A 15 -20.81 -3.27 -6.46
N ASN A 16 -19.62 -3.84 -6.19
CA ASN A 16 -19.14 -4.14 -4.84
C ASN A 16 -18.90 -2.88 -4.00
N ILE A 17 -18.45 -1.77 -4.61
CA ILE A 17 -18.30 -0.49 -3.92
C ILE A 17 -19.67 0.15 -3.64
N LYS A 18 -20.58 0.18 -4.61
CA LYS A 18 -21.93 0.75 -4.45
C LYS A 18 -22.76 0.03 -3.39
N SER A 19 -22.59 -1.29 -3.27
CA SER A 19 -23.24 -2.11 -2.24
C SER A 19 -22.59 -2.00 -0.86
N GLY A 20 -21.43 -1.32 -0.74
CA GLY A 20 -20.68 -1.16 0.50
C GLY A 20 -19.89 -2.41 0.92
N LYS A 21 -19.79 -3.43 0.06
CA LYS A 21 -19.00 -4.64 0.30
C LYS A 21 -17.50 -4.35 0.27
N ILE A 22 -17.05 -3.57 -0.70
CA ILE A 22 -15.71 -2.96 -0.71
C ILE A 22 -15.89 -1.50 -0.31
N LYS A 23 -15.08 -1.00 0.64
CA LYS A 23 -15.09 0.43 0.98
C LYS A 23 -13.73 1.03 0.73
N ILE A 24 -13.73 2.17 0.06
CA ILE A 24 -12.53 2.95 -0.25
C ILE A 24 -12.89 4.40 0.01
N GLU A 25 -12.17 5.08 0.90
CA GLU A 25 -12.48 6.45 1.29
C GLU A 25 -11.23 7.28 1.59
N PRO A 26 -11.12 8.52 1.07
CA PRO A 26 -12.01 9.17 0.09
C PRO A 26 -11.84 8.60 -1.32
N PHE A 27 -12.91 8.47 -2.11
CA PHE A 27 -12.86 7.79 -3.40
C PHE A 27 -13.75 8.42 -4.47
N ASP A 28 -13.23 8.54 -5.69
CA ASP A 28 -13.99 8.91 -6.89
C ASP A 28 -14.09 7.73 -7.85
N ILE A 29 -15.27 7.13 -7.88
CA ILE A 29 -15.56 5.91 -8.64
C ILE A 29 -15.46 6.09 -10.16
N GLU A 30 -15.64 7.29 -10.68
CA GLU A 30 -15.61 7.52 -12.13
C GLU A 30 -14.18 7.75 -12.64
N THR A 31 -13.28 8.26 -11.80
CA THR A 31 -11.91 8.60 -12.22
C THR A 31 -10.85 7.61 -11.73
N GLN A 32 -11.13 6.87 -10.65
CA GLN A 32 -10.18 5.94 -10.04
C GLN A 32 -10.42 4.46 -10.41
N VAL A 33 -11.56 4.11 -11.00
CA VAL A 33 -11.79 2.74 -11.50
C VAL A 33 -11.19 2.57 -12.90
N SER A 34 -10.34 1.56 -13.04
CA SER A 34 -9.78 1.05 -14.29
C SER A 34 -10.45 -0.29 -14.66
N PRO A 35 -10.21 -0.86 -15.86
CA PRO A 35 -10.88 -2.08 -16.32
C PRO A 35 -10.85 -3.27 -15.36
N ILE A 36 -9.82 -3.38 -14.50
CA ILE A 36 -9.64 -4.52 -13.57
C ILE A 36 -9.20 -4.09 -12.16
N GLY A 37 -9.25 -2.79 -11.86
CA GLY A 37 -8.67 -2.32 -10.61
C GLY A 37 -9.00 -0.90 -10.23
N VAL A 38 -8.56 -0.51 -9.04
CA VAL A 38 -8.79 0.81 -8.46
C VAL A 38 -7.47 1.52 -8.20
N ASP A 39 -7.24 2.64 -8.90
CA ASP A 39 -6.10 3.51 -8.64
C ASP A 39 -6.22 4.18 -7.27
N LEU A 40 -5.20 4.07 -6.43
CA LEU A 40 -5.08 4.79 -5.16
C LEU A 40 -4.07 5.93 -5.26
N ARG A 41 -4.23 6.94 -4.41
CA ARG A 41 -3.41 8.16 -4.41
C ARG A 41 -2.34 8.11 -3.34
N LEU A 42 -1.20 8.73 -3.62
CA LEU A 42 -0.11 8.86 -2.66
C LEU A 42 -0.42 9.96 -1.63
N SER A 43 -0.31 9.65 -0.34
CA SER A 43 -0.45 10.65 0.73
C SER A 43 0.76 11.60 0.78
N ARG A 44 0.66 12.64 1.61
CA ARG A 44 1.74 13.61 1.83
C ARG A 44 2.76 13.20 2.89
N SER A 45 2.56 12.06 3.54
CA SER A 45 3.40 11.58 4.64
C SER A 45 4.35 10.49 4.16
N PHE A 46 5.63 10.67 4.45
CA PHE A 46 6.72 9.75 4.10
C PHE A 46 7.56 9.46 5.32
N ARG A 47 8.15 8.27 5.39
CA ARG A 47 9.12 7.91 6.43
C ARG A 47 10.45 7.55 5.78
N ILE A 48 11.50 8.23 6.22
CA ILE A 48 12.87 8.00 5.77
C ILE A 48 13.66 7.29 6.86
N PHE A 49 14.64 6.46 6.45
CA PHE A 49 15.51 5.75 7.37
C PHE A 49 16.79 6.55 7.62
N LYS A 50 17.18 6.68 8.88
CA LYS A 50 18.45 7.29 9.24
C LYS A 50 19.58 6.31 8.93
N VAL A 51 20.37 6.63 7.93
CA VAL A 51 21.58 5.86 7.60
C VAL A 51 22.69 6.16 8.61
N ASN A 52 23.56 5.18 8.85
CA ASN A 52 24.75 5.28 9.71
C ASN A 52 24.50 5.53 11.21
N THR A 53 23.29 5.34 11.72
CA THR A 53 23.04 5.36 13.19
C THR A 53 23.43 4.04 13.86
N ARG A 54 23.46 2.94 13.08
CA ARG A 54 23.76 1.58 13.54
C ARG A 54 24.52 0.83 12.45
N SER A 55 25.23 -0.24 12.83
CA SER A 55 25.96 -1.09 11.88
C SER A 55 25.04 -2.04 11.09
N HIS A 56 23.95 -2.49 11.70
CA HIS A 56 22.97 -3.39 11.09
C HIS A 56 21.63 -3.37 11.86
N ILE A 57 20.59 -3.98 11.26
CA ILE A 57 19.33 -4.28 11.91
C ILE A 57 19.42 -5.69 12.51
N ASP A 58 19.35 -5.80 13.84
CA ASP A 58 19.36 -7.08 14.56
C ASP A 58 17.93 -7.49 14.94
N LEU A 59 17.41 -8.52 14.25
CA LEU A 59 16.05 -9.04 14.47
C LEU A 59 15.90 -9.84 15.77
N SER A 60 17.00 -10.18 16.46
CA SER A 60 16.94 -10.86 17.75
C SER A 60 16.54 -9.93 18.91
N VAL A 61 16.60 -8.61 18.69
CA VAL A 61 16.24 -7.60 19.69
C VAL A 61 14.73 -7.43 19.78
N LYS A 62 14.14 -7.80 20.93
CA LYS A 62 12.68 -7.82 21.15
C LYS A 62 11.96 -6.47 21.00
N ASN A 63 12.67 -5.36 21.17
CA ASN A 63 12.11 -4.00 21.05
C ASN A 63 12.83 -3.21 19.96
N PHE A 64 13.15 -3.86 18.83
CA PHE A 64 13.74 -3.17 17.70
C PHE A 64 12.73 -2.20 17.09
N GLU A 65 13.08 -0.92 17.08
CA GLU A 65 12.47 0.09 16.24
C GLU A 65 13.52 0.69 15.30
N PRO A 66 13.22 0.82 13.99
CA PRO A 66 14.13 1.45 13.06
C PRO A 66 14.21 2.96 13.33
N ASP A 67 15.42 3.51 13.29
CA ASP A 67 15.64 4.95 13.40
C ASP A 67 15.11 5.61 12.12
N THR A 68 14.02 6.37 12.25
CA THR A 68 13.34 6.99 11.11
C THR A 68 12.91 8.41 11.42
N ASP A 69 12.75 9.22 10.38
CA ASP A 69 12.06 10.51 10.47
C ASP A 69 10.77 10.46 9.66
N LEU A 70 9.71 11.03 10.23
CA LEU A 70 8.44 11.24 9.54
C LEU A 70 8.46 12.63 8.89
N ILE A 71 8.23 12.66 7.58
CA ILE A 71 8.25 13.85 6.76
C ILE A 71 6.86 14.09 6.19
N PHE A 72 6.38 15.33 6.30
CA PHE A 72 5.16 15.79 5.63
C PHE A 72 5.54 16.76 4.53
N VAL A 73 5.17 16.45 3.30
CA VAL A 73 5.41 17.31 2.15
C VAL A 73 4.34 18.39 2.08
N PRO A 74 4.72 19.69 2.03
CA PRO A 74 3.77 20.77 1.84
C PRO A 74 2.98 20.62 0.54
N GLU A 75 1.78 21.17 0.51
CA GLU A 75 0.96 21.21 -0.71
C GLU A 75 1.72 21.93 -1.84
N GLY A 76 1.61 21.39 -3.06
CA GLY A 76 2.32 21.91 -4.23
C GLY A 76 3.79 21.47 -4.36
N ASN A 77 4.37 20.86 -3.33
CA ASN A 77 5.74 20.34 -3.37
C ASN A 77 5.79 18.85 -3.69
N SER A 78 6.97 18.36 -4.08
CA SER A 78 7.23 16.94 -4.31
C SER A 78 8.17 16.35 -3.26
N PHE A 79 8.00 15.06 -2.98
CA PHE A 79 8.99 14.26 -2.28
C PHE A 79 9.99 13.71 -3.30
N ILE A 80 11.28 14.01 -3.15
CA ILE A 80 12.29 13.50 -4.08
C ILE A 80 12.80 12.15 -3.59
N VAL A 81 12.68 11.11 -4.43
CA VAL A 81 13.31 9.81 -4.18
C VAL A 81 14.51 9.67 -5.11
N HIS A 82 15.71 9.65 -4.55
CA HIS A 82 16.95 9.48 -5.29
C HIS A 82 17.17 8.02 -5.69
N PRO A 83 17.94 7.75 -6.76
CA PRO A 83 18.34 6.39 -7.13
C PRO A 83 18.96 5.64 -5.95
N GLY A 84 18.50 4.41 -5.70
CA GLY A 84 18.94 3.55 -4.61
C GLY A 84 18.26 3.81 -3.25
N GLU A 85 17.41 4.83 -3.14
CA GLU A 85 16.68 5.10 -1.90
C GLU A 85 15.46 4.20 -1.73
N PHE A 86 15.19 3.88 -0.47
CA PHE A 86 14.00 3.20 0.01
C PHE A 86 13.30 4.09 1.05
N VAL A 87 12.01 4.35 0.85
CA VAL A 87 11.18 5.15 1.75
C VAL A 87 9.83 4.50 1.96
N LEU A 88 9.20 4.74 3.11
CA LEU A 88 7.81 4.34 3.30
C LEU A 88 6.88 5.49 2.93
N GLY A 89 5.92 5.22 2.06
CA GLY A 89 4.78 6.08 1.78
C GLY A 89 3.49 5.48 2.35
N MET A 90 2.38 6.13 2.07
CA MET A 90 1.05 5.63 2.44
C MET A 90 0.01 6.11 1.44
N THR A 91 -1.08 5.37 1.24
CA THR A 91 -2.22 5.80 0.42
C THR A 91 -3.01 6.91 1.12
N VAL A 92 -3.65 7.79 0.33
CA VAL A 92 -4.67 8.71 0.86
C VAL A 92 -5.89 7.92 1.34
N GLU A 93 -6.27 6.91 0.55
CA GLU A 93 -7.45 6.10 0.77
C GLU A 93 -7.26 5.09 1.89
N LYS A 94 -8.29 4.97 2.74
CA LYS A 94 -8.57 3.82 3.58
C LYS A 94 -9.32 2.78 2.77
N VAL A 95 -8.91 1.53 2.90
CA VAL A 95 -9.50 0.37 2.21
C VAL A 95 -10.07 -0.57 3.27
N GLU A 96 -11.32 -0.99 3.08
CA GLU A 96 -11.94 -2.08 3.83
C GLU A 96 -12.36 -3.21 2.87
N LEU A 97 -11.89 -4.42 3.15
CA LEU A 97 -12.25 -5.63 2.40
C LEU A 97 -13.14 -6.57 3.23
N PRO A 98 -14.08 -7.30 2.60
CA PRO A 98 -14.78 -8.40 3.24
C PRO A 98 -13.86 -9.62 3.39
N ASN A 99 -14.32 -10.66 4.11
CA ASN A 99 -13.54 -11.88 4.33
C ASN A 99 -13.49 -12.82 3.11
N ASP A 100 -14.24 -12.55 2.03
CA ASP A 100 -14.28 -13.37 0.82
C ASP A 100 -13.52 -12.74 -0.37
N LEU A 101 -12.82 -11.63 -0.14
CA LEU A 101 -11.98 -10.95 -1.11
C LEU A 101 -10.58 -10.69 -0.55
N MET A 102 -9.59 -10.77 -1.42
CA MET A 102 -8.29 -10.14 -1.22
C MET A 102 -8.05 -9.11 -2.32
N ALA A 103 -7.02 -8.27 -2.18
CA ALA A 103 -6.56 -7.42 -3.27
C ALA A 103 -5.04 -7.50 -3.45
N HIS A 104 -4.54 -7.35 -4.66
CA HIS A 104 -3.13 -7.13 -4.96
C HIS A 104 -2.86 -5.63 -5.14
N ILE A 105 -1.73 -5.16 -4.64
CA ILE A 105 -1.23 -3.80 -4.88
C ILE A 105 -0.30 -3.88 -6.08
N ASP A 106 -0.67 -3.25 -7.19
CA ASP A 106 0.15 -3.16 -8.39
C ASP A 106 0.74 -1.76 -8.57
N GLY A 107 1.98 -1.72 -9.07
CA GLY A 107 2.57 -0.49 -9.58
C GLY A 107 1.91 -0.04 -10.88
N ARG A 108 1.88 1.26 -11.13
CA ARG A 108 1.44 1.79 -12.43
C ARG A 108 2.56 1.67 -13.44
N SER A 109 2.26 1.18 -14.65
CA SER A 109 3.27 0.99 -15.72
C SER A 109 4.06 2.26 -16.02
N SER A 110 3.43 3.44 -15.93
CA SER A 110 4.09 4.74 -16.11
C SER A 110 5.18 5.00 -15.07
N LEU A 111 4.98 4.60 -13.80
CA LEU A 111 5.97 4.72 -12.74
C LEU A 111 7.06 3.65 -12.86
N GLY A 112 6.68 2.42 -13.21
CA GLY A 112 7.64 1.33 -13.44
C GLY A 112 8.65 1.66 -14.53
N ARG A 113 8.22 2.37 -15.60
CA ARG A 113 9.12 2.86 -16.67
C ARG A 113 10.12 3.92 -16.22
N LEU A 114 9.92 4.53 -15.04
CA LEU A 114 10.86 5.45 -14.40
C LEU A 114 11.73 4.76 -13.34
N GLY A 115 11.56 3.45 -13.15
CA GLY A 115 12.27 2.68 -12.13
C GLY A 115 11.67 2.84 -10.73
N ILE A 116 10.42 3.30 -10.60
CA ILE A 116 9.74 3.38 -9.31
C ILE A 116 9.02 2.06 -9.00
N ILE A 117 9.40 1.46 -7.88
CA ILE A 117 8.74 0.31 -7.28
C ILE A 117 7.81 0.84 -6.17
N VAL A 118 6.55 0.41 -6.14
CA VAL A 118 5.54 0.92 -5.19
C VAL A 118 5.35 0.02 -3.96
N HIS A 119 5.69 -1.26 -4.09
CA HIS A 119 5.76 -2.24 -3.01
C HIS A 119 6.92 -3.20 -3.32
N SER A 120 7.61 -3.70 -2.30
CA SER A 120 8.81 -4.54 -2.51
C SER A 120 8.57 -6.01 -2.17
N THR A 121 7.69 -6.32 -1.21
CA THR A 121 7.54 -7.71 -0.73
C THR A 121 6.09 -8.14 -0.48
N SER A 122 5.29 -7.33 0.20
CA SER A 122 3.89 -7.68 0.53
C SER A 122 2.91 -6.95 -0.38
N GLY A 123 2.80 -7.43 -1.62
CA GLY A 123 1.90 -6.85 -2.62
C GLY A 123 0.42 -7.24 -2.48
N HIS A 124 -0.05 -7.67 -1.31
CA HIS A 124 -1.45 -8.07 -1.10
C HIS A 124 -2.07 -7.41 0.13
N VAL A 125 -3.39 -7.27 0.08
CA VAL A 125 -4.27 -6.76 1.14
C VAL A 125 -5.17 -7.91 1.57
N ASP A 126 -5.06 -8.28 2.84
CA ASP A 126 -5.74 -9.45 3.40
C ASP A 126 -7.27 -9.28 3.49
N PRO A 127 -8.02 -10.39 3.46
CA PRO A 127 -9.45 -10.37 3.73
C PRO A 127 -9.74 -9.81 5.13
N GLY A 128 -10.73 -8.92 5.22
CA GLY A 128 -11.08 -8.23 6.47
C GLY A 128 -10.17 -7.05 6.84
N TYR A 129 -9.15 -6.74 6.05
CA TYR A 129 -8.28 -5.58 6.27
C TYR A 129 -9.09 -4.28 6.32
N LYS A 130 -8.68 -3.35 7.21
CA LYS A 130 -9.25 -2.00 7.35
C LYS A 130 -8.15 -0.99 7.65
N GLY A 131 -7.87 -0.09 6.71
CA GLY A 131 -6.88 0.98 6.94
C GLY A 131 -6.28 1.58 5.69
N ASN A 132 -5.33 2.50 5.88
CA ASN A 132 -4.48 3.03 4.82
C ASN A 132 -3.33 2.05 4.52
N LEU A 133 -3.01 1.88 3.24
CA LEU A 133 -1.94 0.98 2.84
C LEU A 133 -0.60 1.69 2.96
N THR A 134 0.35 1.09 3.68
CA THR A 134 1.75 1.52 3.67
C THR A 134 2.40 1.04 2.38
N LEU A 135 3.20 1.90 1.75
CA LEU A 135 3.85 1.66 0.47
C LEU A 135 5.36 1.59 0.67
N GLU A 136 6.00 0.57 0.10
CA GLU A 136 7.44 0.33 0.18
C GLU A 136 8.10 0.86 -1.10
N ILE A 137 8.37 2.16 -1.12
CA ILE A 137 8.74 2.88 -2.34
C ILE A 137 10.26 2.83 -2.54
N SER A 138 10.69 2.31 -3.69
CA SER A 138 12.10 2.31 -4.09
C SER A 138 12.30 2.97 -5.45
N ASN A 139 13.43 3.66 -5.63
CA ASN A 139 13.86 4.13 -6.95
C ASN A 139 15.06 3.30 -7.44
N ILE A 140 14.81 2.37 -8.36
CA ILE A 140 15.84 1.59 -9.06
C ILE A 140 16.23 2.22 -10.41
N GLY A 141 15.68 3.38 -10.72
CA GLY A 141 16.00 4.16 -11.91
C GLY A 141 17.36 4.86 -11.80
N LYS A 142 17.67 5.68 -12.80
CA LYS A 142 18.96 6.40 -12.89
C LYS A 142 18.86 7.88 -12.49
N LEU A 143 17.66 8.41 -12.34
CA LEU A 143 17.41 9.82 -12.04
C LEU A 143 16.54 9.94 -10.78
N PRO A 144 16.70 11.01 -9.99
CA PRO A 144 15.76 11.33 -8.93
C PRO A 144 14.35 11.53 -9.49
N VAL A 145 13.34 11.06 -8.77
CA VAL A 145 11.93 11.19 -9.17
C VAL A 145 11.19 11.98 -8.09
N GLY A 146 10.51 13.05 -8.51
CA GLY A 146 9.63 13.82 -7.64
C GLY A 146 8.24 13.19 -7.56
N LEU A 147 7.87 12.71 -6.38
CA LEU A 147 6.56 12.16 -6.08
C LEU A 147 5.64 13.28 -5.57
N ILE A 148 4.51 13.47 -6.23
CA ILE A 148 3.58 14.56 -5.92
C ILE A 148 2.45 13.99 -5.06
N PRO A 149 2.27 14.45 -3.81
CA PRO A 149 1.13 14.05 -2.99
C PRO A 149 -0.21 14.25 -3.73
N GLY A 150 -1.11 13.29 -3.61
CA GLY A 150 -2.40 13.25 -4.30
C GLY A 150 -2.37 12.61 -5.69
N MET A 151 -1.19 12.32 -6.26
CA MET A 151 -1.11 11.63 -7.55
C MET A 151 -1.58 10.17 -7.45
N ARG A 152 -2.17 9.64 -8.53
CA ARG A 152 -2.43 8.20 -8.68
C ARG A 152 -1.11 7.43 -8.70
N PHE A 153 -0.93 6.50 -7.78
CA PHE A 153 0.37 5.91 -7.49
C PHE A 153 0.41 4.38 -7.63
N CYS A 154 -0.53 3.67 -7.04
CA CYS A 154 -0.69 2.23 -7.20
C CYS A 154 -2.14 1.89 -7.59
N SER A 155 -2.38 0.64 -7.97
CA SER A 155 -3.71 0.13 -8.28
C SER A 155 -4.01 -1.10 -7.43
N LEU A 156 -5.24 -1.25 -6.95
CA LEU A 156 -5.73 -2.48 -6.34
C LEU A 156 -6.39 -3.38 -7.37
N ILE A 157 -5.98 -4.65 -7.43
CA ILE A 157 -6.61 -5.70 -8.23
C ILE A 157 -7.32 -6.66 -7.28
N PHE A 158 -8.65 -6.73 -7.35
CA PHE A 158 -9.44 -7.54 -6.41
C PHE A 158 -9.60 -8.96 -6.92
N GLN A 159 -9.47 -9.92 -6.01
CA GLN A 159 -9.56 -11.35 -6.32
C GLN A 159 -10.48 -12.05 -5.33
N MET A 160 -11.43 -12.82 -5.85
CA MET A 160 -12.29 -13.67 -5.02
C MET A 160 -11.50 -14.85 -4.44
N LEU A 161 -11.75 -15.12 -3.16
CA LEU A 161 -11.28 -16.34 -2.53
C LEU A 161 -12.15 -17.54 -2.93
N SER A 162 -11.59 -18.74 -2.80
CA SER A 162 -12.34 -19.99 -3.03
C SER A 162 -13.51 -20.15 -2.05
N SER A 163 -13.36 -19.64 -0.83
CA SER A 163 -14.37 -19.53 0.21
C SER A 163 -14.04 -18.35 1.14
N GLU A 164 -14.98 -17.92 1.97
CA GLU A 164 -14.72 -16.92 3.00
C GLU A 164 -13.57 -17.37 3.93
N ALA A 165 -12.67 -16.46 4.27
CA ALA A 165 -11.59 -16.73 5.21
C ALA A 165 -12.14 -16.88 6.64
N GLU A 166 -11.87 -18.02 7.28
CA GLU A 166 -12.20 -18.22 8.70
C GLU A 166 -11.45 -17.24 9.61
N LYS A 167 -10.24 -16.84 9.20
CA LYS A 167 -9.39 -15.88 9.91
C LYS A 167 -9.38 -14.56 9.15
N SER A 168 -10.15 -13.61 9.66
CA SER A 168 -10.11 -12.21 9.24
C SER A 168 -8.80 -11.55 9.68
N TYR A 169 -8.31 -10.59 8.90
CA TYR A 169 -7.12 -9.83 9.28
C TYR A 169 -7.36 -9.06 10.59
N GLN A 170 -6.59 -9.41 11.63
CA GLN A 170 -6.51 -8.69 12.91
C GLN A 170 -5.08 -8.21 13.17
N GLY A 171 -4.33 -7.99 12.09
CA GLY A 171 -2.90 -7.78 12.17
C GLY A 171 -2.51 -6.42 12.76
N LYS A 172 -1.23 -6.34 13.09
CA LYS A 172 -0.59 -5.23 13.82
C LYS A 172 -0.57 -3.87 13.10
N TYR A 173 -1.02 -3.80 11.85
CA TYR A 173 -0.98 -2.59 11.03
C TYR A 173 -2.37 -1.97 10.79
N ILE A 174 -3.43 -2.47 11.43
CA ILE A 174 -4.76 -1.84 11.39
C ILE A 174 -4.70 -0.45 12.06
N GLY A 175 -5.33 0.54 11.43
CA GLY A 175 -5.53 1.87 12.02
C GLY A 175 -4.29 2.76 12.05
N THR A 176 -3.22 2.45 11.32
CA THR A 176 -2.05 3.34 11.20
C THR A 176 -2.41 4.63 10.47
N GLU A 177 -2.16 5.78 11.09
CA GLU A 177 -2.45 7.11 10.51
C GLU A 177 -1.29 7.70 9.70
N THR A 178 -0.12 7.09 9.77
CA THR A 178 1.10 7.48 9.04
C THR A 178 1.78 6.20 8.54
N PRO A 179 2.74 6.29 7.59
CA PRO A 179 3.50 5.12 7.15
C PRO A 179 4.11 4.42 8.37
N GLY A 180 3.62 3.22 8.68
CA GLY A 180 3.98 2.49 9.89
C GLY A 180 5.40 1.95 9.78
N THR A 181 6.16 1.98 10.88
CA THR A 181 7.42 1.22 10.95
C THR A 181 7.12 -0.28 11.02
N SER A 182 8.11 -1.09 10.64
CA SER A 182 8.02 -2.54 10.80
C SER A 182 7.80 -2.91 12.27
N LYS A 183 6.83 -3.79 12.51
CA LYS A 183 6.54 -4.41 13.81
C LYS A 183 6.99 -5.88 13.84
N ILE A 184 8.08 -6.20 13.12
CA ILE A 184 8.61 -7.57 13.00
C ILE A 184 8.90 -8.21 14.35
N ASN A 185 9.25 -7.42 15.36
CA ASN A 185 9.47 -7.86 16.72
C ASN A 185 8.25 -8.51 17.39
N GLU A 186 7.03 -8.20 16.95
CA GLU A 186 5.81 -8.81 17.46
C GLU A 186 5.58 -10.26 16.96
N GLU A 187 6.33 -10.73 15.96
CA GLU A 187 6.20 -12.09 15.40
C GLU A 187 6.96 -13.15 16.20
N PHE A 188 7.98 -12.76 16.96
CA PHE A 188 8.85 -13.67 17.72
C PHE A 188 8.39 -13.88 19.17
N LYS A 189 7.07 -13.95 19.40
CA LYS A 189 6.48 -14.21 20.72
C LYS A 189 6.55 -15.69 21.11
#